data_AF-A0A8D1DMA8-F1
#
_entry.id   AF-A0A8D1DMA8-F1
#
_cell.length_a   1.000
_cell.length_b   1.000
_cell.length_c   1.000
_cell.angle_alpha   90.00
_cell.angle_beta   90.00
_cell.angle_gamma   90.00
#
_symmetry.space_group_name_H-M   'P 1'
#
loop_
_entity.id
_entity.type
_entity.pdbx_description
1 polymer ?
#
loop_
_entity_poly.entity_id
_entity_poly.type
_entity_poly.pdbx_seq_one_letter_code
_entity_poly.pdbx_strand_id
1 'polypeptide(L)'
;MDHKEVVLLLLLFLKSGLGDSLDDYVNTQGAFLFSLSRKQVAARSVEECAAKCEAETNFICRAFQYHSKDQQCVVMAENSKTSPIARMRDVVLFEKR
;
A
#
# COMPACT_ATOMS: atom_id res chain seq x y z
N MET A 1 21.43 28.85 -17.68
CA MET A 1 21.06 27.77 -16.73
C MET A 1 22.26 26.87 -16.60
N ASP A 2 22.79 26.75 -15.39
CA ASP A 2 24.01 25.98 -15.12
C ASP A 2 23.74 24.47 -15.25
N HIS A 3 24.70 23.73 -15.80
CA HIS A 3 24.57 22.29 -16.05
C HIS A 3 24.29 21.51 -14.75
N LYS A 4 24.76 22.01 -13.60
CA LYS A 4 24.54 21.39 -12.28
C LYS A 4 23.08 21.50 -11.84
N GLU A 5 22.40 22.59 -12.17
CA GLU A 5 20.98 22.80 -11.87
C GLU A 5 20.10 21.82 -12.65
N VAL A 6 20.44 21.56 -13.92
CA VAL A 6 19.71 20.59 -14.77
C VAL A 6 19.90 19.16 -14.26
N VAL A 7 21.11 18.82 -13.80
CA VAL A 7 21.42 17.50 -13.22
C VAL A 7 20.70 17.32 -11.87
N LEU A 8 20.66 18.33 -11.02
CA LEU A 8 19.90 18.30 -9.77
C LEU A 8 18.40 18.08 -10.03
N LEU A 9 17.85 18.79 -11.02
CA LEU A 9 16.45 18.63 -11.43
C LEU A 9 16.18 17.22 -11.98
N LEU A 10 17.07 16.65 -12.79
CA LEU A 10 16.97 15.26 -13.29
C LEU A 10 17.03 14.21 -12.17
N LEU A 11 17.85 14.41 -11.14
CA LEU A 11 17.96 13.52 -9.98
C LEU A 11 16.71 13.50 -9.10
N LEU A 12 15.94 14.60 -9.06
CA LEU A 12 14.65 14.65 -8.36
C LEU A 12 13.59 13.76 -9.03
N PHE A 13 13.68 13.51 -10.33
CA PHE A 13 12.79 12.60 -11.07
C PHE A 13 13.19 11.11 -10.95
N LEU A 14 14.44 10.81 -10.54
CA LEU A 14 14.99 9.45 -10.44
C LEU A 14 14.54 8.67 -9.18
N LYS A 15 13.63 9.20 -8.38
CA LYS A 15 13.03 8.49 -7.23
C LYS A 15 12.01 7.40 -7.65
N SER A 16 11.78 7.23 -8.95
CA SER A 16 10.68 6.41 -9.49
C SER A 16 11.20 5.03 -9.90
N GLY A 17 11.37 4.11 -8.95
CA GLY A 17 11.85 2.77 -9.34
C GLY A 17 11.91 1.67 -8.29
N LEU A 18 11.47 1.90 -7.05
CA LEU A 18 11.23 0.81 -6.10
C LEU A 18 9.74 0.75 -5.75
N GLY A 19 8.91 0.67 -6.79
CA GLY A 19 7.54 0.20 -6.61
C GLY A 19 7.61 -1.31 -6.52
N ASP A 20 7.39 -1.89 -5.35
CA ASP A 20 7.15 -3.33 -5.26
C ASP A 20 6.02 -3.67 -6.24
N SER A 21 6.30 -4.64 -7.12
CA SER A 21 5.31 -5.04 -8.10
C SER A 21 4.11 -5.61 -7.38
N LEU A 22 2.91 -5.21 -7.81
CA LEU A 22 1.66 -5.76 -7.26
C LEU A 22 1.44 -7.23 -7.67
N ASP A 23 2.36 -7.82 -8.44
CA ASP A 23 2.34 -9.24 -8.83
C ASP A 23 2.31 -10.18 -7.64
N ASP A 24 2.92 -9.79 -6.51
CA ASP A 24 2.98 -10.57 -5.27
C ASP A 24 1.69 -10.49 -4.43
N TYR A 25 0.69 -9.74 -4.92
CA TYR A 25 -0.58 -9.52 -4.25
C TYR A 25 -1.77 -10.08 -5.04
N VAL A 26 -2.77 -10.56 -4.31
CA VAL A 26 -4.11 -10.84 -4.81
C VAL A 26 -5.03 -9.73 -4.34
N ASN A 27 -5.78 -9.11 -5.25
CA ASN A 27 -6.70 -8.04 -4.91
C ASN A 27 -8.17 -8.46 -4.93
N THR A 28 -8.94 -7.96 -3.99
CA THR A 28 -10.38 -8.18 -3.89
C THR A 28 -11.10 -6.84 -3.79
N GLN A 29 -11.79 -6.47 -4.88
CA GLN A 29 -12.55 -5.23 -4.97
C GLN A 29 -13.76 -5.26 -4.01
N GLY A 30 -13.92 -4.19 -3.24
CA GLY A 30 -15.05 -4.02 -2.34
C GLY A 30 -14.97 -4.85 -1.06
N ALA A 31 -13.81 -5.40 -0.72
CA ALA A 31 -13.59 -6.17 0.50
C ALA A 31 -12.90 -5.31 1.57
N PHE A 32 -13.46 -5.36 2.78
CA PHE A 32 -12.89 -4.73 3.97
C PHE A 32 -12.57 -5.83 4.98
N LEU A 33 -11.29 -6.02 5.28
CA LEU A 33 -10.83 -6.96 6.30
C LEU A 33 -10.82 -6.28 7.67
N PHE A 34 -11.44 -6.89 8.67
CA PHE A 34 -11.26 -6.42 10.04
C PHE A 34 -9.86 -6.85 10.53
N SER A 35 -9.18 -6.01 11.29
CA SER A 35 -7.86 -6.38 11.84
C SER A 35 -7.67 -5.68 13.17
N LEU A 36 -7.12 -6.40 14.15
CA LEU A 36 -6.71 -5.83 15.44
C LEU A 36 -5.29 -5.25 15.33
N SER A 37 -4.42 -5.96 14.61
CA SER A 37 -3.03 -5.55 14.36
C SER A 37 -2.91 -4.82 13.02
N ARG A 38 -3.28 -3.53 13.05
CA ARG A 38 -3.27 -2.65 11.87
C ARG A 38 -2.62 -1.30 12.12
N LYS A 39 -2.23 -0.64 11.03
CA LYS A 39 -1.76 0.74 11.02
C LYS A 39 -2.37 1.48 9.83
N GLN A 40 -2.98 2.63 10.09
CA GLN A 40 -3.50 3.53 9.06
C GLN A 40 -2.45 4.58 8.73
N VAL A 41 -2.16 4.75 7.44
CA VAL A 41 -1.15 5.68 6.93
C VAL A 41 -1.66 6.35 5.65
N ALA A 42 -1.30 7.62 5.45
CA ALA A 42 -1.60 8.33 4.21
C ALA A 42 -0.93 7.61 3.03
N ALA A 43 -1.63 7.47 1.90
CA ALA A 43 -1.08 6.90 0.68
C ALA A 43 -1.90 7.39 -0.51
N ARG A 44 -1.24 7.85 -1.58
CA ARG A 44 -1.91 8.40 -2.77
C ARG A 44 -2.10 7.39 -3.90
N SER A 45 -1.54 6.19 -3.76
CA SER A 45 -1.65 5.13 -4.74
C SER A 45 -1.52 3.75 -4.09
N VAL A 46 -1.91 2.71 -4.81
CA VAL A 46 -1.83 1.31 -4.35
C VAL A 46 -0.38 0.87 -4.16
N GLU A 47 0.51 1.30 -5.04
CA GLU A 47 1.95 0.99 -4.99
C GLU A 47 2.60 1.59 -3.74
N GLU A 48 2.16 2.80 -3.33
CA GLU A 48 2.60 3.39 -2.07
C GLU A 48 2.13 2.56 -0.86
N CYS A 49 0.95 1.93 -0.95
CA CYS A 49 0.45 1.05 0.11
C CYS A 49 1.27 -0.24 0.20
N ALA A 50 1.59 -0.85 -0.95
CA ALA A 50 2.44 -2.03 -1.03
C ALA A 50 3.82 -1.73 -0.43
N ALA A 51 4.45 -0.63 -0.83
CA ALA A 51 5.74 -0.21 -0.26
C ALA A 51 5.68 0.00 1.27
N LYS A 52 4.57 0.55 1.79
CA LYS A 52 4.38 0.69 3.26
C LYS A 52 4.15 -0.65 3.96
N CYS A 53 3.50 -1.60 3.29
CA CYS A 53 3.32 -2.95 3.80
C CYS A 53 4.67 -3.68 3.87
N GLU A 54 5.52 -3.58 2.84
CA GLU A 54 6.86 -4.18 2.85
C GLU A 54 7.81 -3.51 3.85
N ALA A 55 7.67 -2.20 4.07
CA ALA A 55 8.48 -1.46 5.02
C ALA A 55 7.99 -1.55 6.48
N GLU A 56 6.87 -2.24 6.77
CA GLU A 56 6.34 -2.35 8.13
C GLU A 56 7.16 -3.31 8.99
N THR A 57 7.59 -2.85 10.16
CA THR A 57 8.50 -3.59 11.05
C THR A 57 7.85 -4.00 12.37
N ASN A 58 6.72 -3.39 12.76
CA ASN A 58 6.08 -3.70 14.04
C ASN A 58 5.31 -5.03 14.00
N PHE A 59 4.88 -5.45 12.81
CA PHE A 59 4.24 -6.74 12.56
C PHE A 59 4.51 -7.19 11.13
N ILE A 60 4.37 -8.49 10.88
CA ILE A 60 4.47 -9.04 9.53
C ILE A 60 3.23 -8.57 8.77
N CYS A 61 3.38 -7.63 7.84
CA CYS A 61 2.28 -7.22 6.98
C CYS A 61 1.89 -8.36 6.03
N ARG A 62 0.63 -8.81 6.13
CA ARG A 62 0.06 -9.87 5.28
C ARG A 62 -0.94 -9.34 4.27
N ALA A 63 -1.54 -8.18 4.57
CA ALA A 63 -2.50 -7.54 3.70
C ALA A 63 -2.48 -6.02 3.90
N PHE A 64 -3.03 -5.29 2.94
CA PHE A 64 -3.37 -3.89 3.09
C PHE A 64 -4.70 -3.56 2.40
N GLN A 65 -5.35 -2.51 2.84
CA GLN A 65 -6.56 -1.96 2.21
C GLN A 65 -6.28 -0.56 1.70
N TYR A 66 -6.61 -0.29 0.44
CA TYR A 66 -6.53 1.05 -0.14
C TYR A 66 -7.91 1.72 -0.14
N HIS A 67 -8.00 2.86 0.54
CA HIS A 67 -9.19 3.70 0.67
C HIS A 67 -9.02 4.91 -0.26
N SER A 68 -9.44 4.78 -1.51
CA SER A 68 -9.16 5.77 -2.55
C SER A 68 -9.77 7.15 -2.27
N LYS A 69 -10.95 7.19 -1.65
CA LYS A 69 -11.63 8.43 -1.27
C LYS A 69 -10.86 9.24 -0.23
N ASP A 70 -10.24 8.55 0.72
CA ASP A 70 -9.56 9.17 1.86
C ASP A 70 -8.06 9.38 1.59
N GLN A 71 -7.53 8.85 0.48
CA GLN A 71 -6.10 8.79 0.18
C GLN A 71 -5.30 8.18 1.34
N GLN A 72 -5.80 7.05 1.83
CA GLN A 72 -5.22 6.32 2.94
C GLN A 72 -5.10 4.84 2.62
N CYS A 73 -4.20 4.19 3.33
CA CYS A 73 -4.19 2.75 3.43
C CYS A 73 -4.12 2.26 4.86
N VAL A 74 -4.63 1.06 5.04
CA VAL A 74 -4.56 0.32 6.29
C VAL A 74 -3.69 -0.90 6.01
N VAL A 75 -2.49 -0.96 6.58
CA VAL A 75 -1.64 -2.15 6.54
C VAL A 75 -1.96 -3.03 7.74
N MET A 76 -1.98 -4.36 7.59
CA MET A 76 -2.42 -5.26 8.65
C MET A 76 -1.70 -6.61 8.68
N ALA A 77 -1.69 -7.22 9.87
CA ALA A 77 -1.04 -8.49 10.14
C ALA A 77 -1.91 -9.70 9.78
N GLU A 78 -3.22 -9.52 9.67
CA GLU A 78 -4.20 -10.54 9.32
C GLU A 78 -4.48 -10.58 7.81
N ASN A 79 -5.07 -11.67 7.35
CA ASN A 79 -5.59 -11.82 5.99
C ASN A 79 -6.99 -12.47 6.03
N SER A 80 -7.58 -12.73 4.87
CA SER A 80 -8.91 -13.34 4.70
C SER A 80 -9.07 -14.71 5.38
N LYS A 81 -7.96 -15.42 5.65
CA LYS A 81 -7.97 -16.74 6.28
C LYS A 81 -8.08 -16.64 7.80
N THR A 82 -7.66 -15.52 8.39
CA THR A 82 -7.55 -15.36 9.85
C THR A 82 -8.49 -14.31 10.41
N SER A 83 -9.20 -13.55 9.57
CA SER A 83 -10.05 -12.45 10.03
C SER A 83 -11.28 -12.26 9.13
N PRO A 84 -12.43 -11.82 9.69
CA PRO A 84 -13.65 -11.63 8.92
C PRO A 84 -13.55 -10.51 7.88
N ILE A 85 -14.31 -10.68 6.79
CA ILE A 85 -14.43 -9.71 5.69
C ILE A 85 -15.85 -9.16 5.65
N ALA A 86 -15.96 -7.84 5.48
CA ALA A 86 -17.19 -7.14 5.11
C ALA A 86 -17.11 -6.59 3.68
N ARG A 87 -18.27 -6.19 3.14
CA ARG A 87 -18.36 -5.48 1.86
C ARG A 87 -18.29 -3.97 2.07
N MET A 88 -17.40 -3.29 1.36
CA MET A 88 -17.27 -1.82 1.36
C MET A 88 -16.81 -1.34 -0.02
N ARG A 89 -17.69 -0.66 -0.77
CA ARG A 89 -17.49 -0.40 -2.22
C ARG A 89 -16.24 0.40 -2.56
N ASP A 90 -15.82 1.31 -1.69
CA ASP A 90 -14.71 2.25 -1.95
C ASP A 90 -13.35 1.75 -1.41
N VAL A 91 -13.27 0.45 -1.09
CA VAL A 91 -12.06 -0.18 -0.55
C VAL A 91 -11.65 -1.36 -1.41
N VAL A 92 -10.35 -1.47 -1.62
CA VAL A 92 -9.74 -2.64 -2.26
C VAL A 92 -8.80 -3.30 -1.25
N LEU A 93 -9.04 -4.57 -0.97
CA LEU A 93 -8.14 -5.40 -0.16
C LEU A 93 -7.07 -6.02 -1.05
N PHE A 94 -5.82 -5.96 -0.63
CA PHE A 94 -4.67 -6.63 -1.25
C PHE A 94 -4.05 -7.56 -0.23
N GLU A 95 -3.94 -8.83 -0.56
CA GLU A 95 -3.36 -9.87 0.29
C GLU A 95 -2.10 -10.41 -0.39
N LYS A 96 -1.03 -10.60 0.36
CA LYS A 96 0.17 -11.28 -0.16
C LYS A 96 -0.20 -12.71 -0.58
N ARG A 97 0.38 -13.19 -1.67
CA ARG A 97 0.21 -14.57 -2.16
C ARG A 97 0.60 -15.63 -1.13
#